data_AF-A0A2U4EWA0-F1
#
_entry.id   AF-A0A2U4EWA0-F1
#
_cell.length_a   1.000
_cell.length_b   1.000
_cell.length_c   1.000
_cell.angle_alpha   90.00
_cell.angle_beta   90.00
_cell.angle_gamma   90.00
#
_symmetry.space_group_name_H-M   'P 1'
#
loop_
_entity.id
_entity.type
_entity.pdbx_description
1 polymer ?
#
loop_
_entity_poly.entity_id
_entity_poly.type
_entity_poly.pdbx_seq_one_letter_code
_entity_poly.pdbx_strand_id
1 'polypeptide(L)'
;MNAEIKENNNNLFDLYKNYFNQTDLTLNNFSKLKKNELLSSLIKEVEEINSNRGSISEKDFESIYYILIKLSIIARIDLIMVMNSIKNKDMSFRNSLKYSKDVIDLSLRIIVKLLNKMDSEDLNLYFKEYSLNNDDIISHTNRVFITVVRFIKYYNDSIHNNIVIDIRKKFGKKYASYYRSIFKKFNISKNVSKLEHVYKHGLRDMLFNEIINISIAAFWHDIANVFNNYNTDHNTDKCYSYLKHFIRYNDDISLTVALHNEYYGYGSGVFLNYYNTVINSNGDYNLDYAVSFDYNDTLKFNSVSYFPSKVLEIIDLFDRVNSSSSIDNTLLFIRENYLDREVKIDPIIFDIFSSFVSDNIKLIA
;
A
#
# COMPACT_ATOMS: atom_id res chain seq x y z
N MET A 1 9.18 -39.96 17.81
CA MET A 1 9.58 -40.25 16.42
C MET A 1 9.52 -38.92 15.70
N ASN A 2 10.69 -38.32 15.46
CA ASN A 2 10.85 -37.01 14.85
C ASN A 2 10.39 -37.05 13.39
N ALA A 3 9.48 -36.15 13.02
CA ALA A 3 9.31 -35.74 11.65
C ALA A 3 9.87 -34.32 11.54
N GLU A 4 11.13 -34.24 11.11
CA GLU A 4 11.74 -33.02 10.62
C GLU A 4 10.87 -32.48 9.48
N ILE A 5 10.31 -31.29 9.69
CA ILE A 5 9.80 -30.47 8.60
C ILE A 5 11.04 -29.96 7.85
N LYS A 6 11.40 -30.64 6.77
CA LYS A 6 12.32 -30.10 5.76
C LYS A 6 11.60 -28.97 5.03
N GLU A 7 11.74 -27.75 5.56
CA GLU A 7 11.48 -26.52 4.83
C GLU A 7 12.51 -26.38 3.71
N ASN A 8 12.08 -26.63 2.47
CA ASN A 8 12.75 -26.14 1.29
C ASN A 8 11.80 -25.16 0.60
N ASN A 9 12.12 -23.86 0.63
CA ASN A 9 12.37 -23.04 -0.56
C ASN A 9 12.30 -21.52 -0.27
N ASN A 10 13.45 -20.87 -0.46
CA ASN A 10 13.79 -19.44 -0.38
C ASN A 10 13.59 -18.77 0.99
N ASN A 11 14.55 -19.04 1.89
CA ASN A 11 14.71 -18.29 3.12
C ASN A 11 14.95 -16.81 2.77
N LEU A 12 14.30 -15.86 3.46
CA LEU A 12 14.56 -14.43 3.31
C LEU A 12 16.08 -14.15 3.27
N PHE A 13 16.86 -14.88 4.06
CA PHE A 13 18.33 -14.81 4.07
C PHE A 13 19.02 -15.18 2.76
N ASP A 14 18.44 -16.01 1.90
CA ASP A 14 19.01 -16.32 0.58
C ASP A 14 18.75 -15.17 -0.42
N LEU A 15 17.60 -14.50 -0.35
CA LEU A 15 17.38 -13.21 -1.04
C LEU A 15 18.42 -12.18 -0.57
N TYR A 16 18.66 -12.09 0.74
CA TYR A 16 19.71 -11.24 1.32
C TYR A 16 21.11 -11.56 0.75
N LYS A 17 21.50 -12.85 0.71
CA LYS A 17 22.83 -13.25 0.19
C LYS A 17 23.01 -12.79 -1.25
N ASN A 18 21.96 -12.91 -2.07
CA ASN A 18 21.96 -12.50 -3.47
C ASN A 18 22.10 -10.98 -3.64
N TYR A 19 21.36 -10.18 -2.86
CA TYR A 19 21.38 -8.72 -3.01
C TYR A 19 22.59 -8.03 -2.34
N PHE A 20 23.21 -8.68 -1.36
CA PHE A 20 24.35 -8.10 -0.62
C PHE A 20 25.69 -8.79 -0.87
N ASN A 21 25.75 -9.79 -1.75
CA ASN A 21 26.94 -10.59 -2.06
C ASN A 21 27.68 -11.10 -0.81
N GLN A 22 26.94 -11.57 0.20
CA GLN A 22 27.56 -12.09 1.43
C GLN A 22 27.26 -13.58 1.60
N THR A 23 28.29 -14.40 1.70
CA THR A 23 28.17 -15.86 1.79
C THR A 23 27.83 -16.36 3.21
N ASP A 24 28.21 -15.62 4.26
CA ASP A 24 28.04 -15.99 5.69
C ASP A 24 27.06 -15.09 6.47
N LEU A 25 25.90 -14.80 5.89
CA LEU A 25 24.84 -14.03 6.57
C LEU A 25 24.03 -14.90 7.54
N THR A 26 24.11 -14.56 8.83
CA THR A 26 23.20 -15.03 9.90
C THR A 26 22.53 -13.83 10.55
N LEU A 27 21.36 -14.02 11.18
CA LEU A 27 20.64 -12.96 11.91
C LEU A 27 21.55 -12.26 12.96
N ASN A 28 22.37 -13.04 13.66
CA ASN A 28 23.31 -12.54 14.66
C ASN A 28 24.40 -11.66 14.01
N ASN A 29 24.97 -12.07 12.87
CA ASN A 29 26.00 -11.29 12.17
C ASN A 29 25.45 -10.00 11.54
N PHE A 30 24.21 -10.01 11.05
CA PHE A 30 23.59 -8.81 10.49
C PHE A 30 23.30 -7.76 11.57
N SER A 31 22.86 -8.20 12.76
CA SER A 31 22.38 -7.31 13.83
C SER A 31 23.42 -6.37 14.44
N LYS A 32 24.72 -6.74 14.48
CA LYS A 32 25.70 -6.05 15.35
C LYS A 32 26.59 -4.99 14.70
N LEU A 33 26.90 -5.10 13.40
CA LEU A 33 27.83 -4.15 12.73
C LEU A 33 27.42 -3.84 11.29
N LYS A 34 26.99 -4.85 10.52
CA LYS A 34 26.66 -4.70 9.09
C LYS A 34 25.42 -3.86 8.80
N LYS A 35 24.40 -3.88 9.68
CA LYS A 35 23.14 -3.14 9.45
C LYS A 35 23.34 -1.62 9.45
N ASN A 36 24.07 -1.06 10.41
CA ASN A 36 24.26 0.40 10.50
C ASN A 36 25.15 0.93 9.37
N GLU A 37 26.18 0.18 8.98
CA GLU A 37 27.01 0.49 7.81
C GLU A 37 26.17 0.47 6.53
N LEU A 38 25.31 -0.53 6.38
CA LEU A 38 24.41 -0.63 5.24
C LEU A 38 23.41 0.52 5.21
N LEU A 39 22.76 0.84 6.33
CA LEU A 39 21.85 1.98 6.44
C LEU A 39 22.55 3.31 6.11
N SER A 40 23.80 3.47 6.56
CA SER A 40 24.60 4.67 6.25
C SER A 40 24.98 4.74 4.76
N SER A 41 25.28 3.60 4.12
CA SER A 41 25.51 3.51 2.67
C SER A 41 24.25 3.89 1.90
N LEU A 42 23.09 3.37 2.31
CA LEU A 42 21.81 3.64 1.67
C LEU A 42 21.44 5.12 1.69
N ILE A 43 21.68 5.82 2.80
CA ILE A 43 21.46 7.27 2.86
C ILE A 43 22.31 7.97 1.80
N LYS A 44 23.60 7.62 1.69
CA LYS A 44 24.51 8.23 0.71
C LYS A 44 24.06 7.94 -0.73
N GLU A 45 23.68 6.71 -1.04
CA GLU A 45 23.16 6.31 -2.35
C GLU A 45 21.92 7.16 -2.73
N VAL A 46 20.98 7.33 -1.80
CA VAL A 46 19.79 8.16 -2.02
C VAL A 46 20.13 9.65 -2.17
N GLU A 47 21.03 10.17 -1.35
CA GLU A 47 21.47 11.56 -1.40
C GLU A 47 22.21 11.89 -2.70
N GLU A 48 23.03 10.96 -3.20
CA GLU A 48 23.75 11.08 -4.47
C GLU A 48 22.75 11.23 -5.63
N ILE A 49 21.76 10.33 -5.73
CA ILE A 49 20.70 10.41 -6.75
C ILE A 49 19.93 11.73 -6.62
N ASN A 50 19.58 12.16 -5.40
CA ASN A 50 18.85 13.40 -5.17
C ASN A 50 19.68 14.68 -5.40
N SER A 51 21.01 14.57 -5.43
CA SER A 51 21.91 15.68 -5.75
C SER A 51 22.00 15.93 -7.26
N ASN A 52 21.66 14.94 -8.08
CA ASN A 52 21.60 15.08 -9.53
C ASN A 52 20.54 16.12 -9.91
N ARG A 53 20.97 17.23 -10.52
CA ARG A 53 20.09 18.34 -10.93
C ARG A 53 19.34 18.08 -12.25
N GLY A 54 19.69 16.99 -12.94
CA GLY A 54 19.06 16.59 -14.21
C GLY A 54 17.73 15.86 -14.01
N SER A 55 17.12 15.43 -15.11
CA SER A 55 16.05 14.43 -15.08
C SER A 55 16.62 13.11 -14.54
N ILE A 56 15.77 12.34 -13.88
CA ILE A 56 16.13 11.01 -13.37
C ILE A 56 16.37 10.10 -14.56
N SER A 57 17.58 9.57 -14.68
CA SER A 57 17.92 8.63 -15.74
C SER A 57 17.39 7.22 -15.45
N GLU A 58 17.39 6.36 -16.45
CA GLU A 58 17.10 4.92 -16.32
C GLU A 58 17.96 4.27 -15.21
N LYS A 59 19.27 4.59 -15.15
CA LYS A 59 20.19 4.09 -14.13
C LYS A 59 19.90 4.61 -12.72
N ASP A 60 19.45 5.86 -12.61
CA ASP A 60 18.98 6.39 -11.33
C ASP A 60 17.71 5.64 -10.87
N PHE A 61 16.80 5.33 -11.80
CA PHE A 61 15.60 4.54 -11.50
C PHE A 61 15.94 3.11 -11.08
N GLU A 62 16.87 2.46 -11.77
CA GLU A 62 17.41 1.14 -11.38
C GLU A 62 17.98 1.18 -9.95
N SER A 63 18.76 2.21 -9.64
CA SER A 63 19.35 2.42 -8.32
C SER A 63 18.28 2.62 -7.25
N ILE A 64 17.23 3.41 -7.54
CA ILE A 64 16.05 3.56 -6.68
C ILE A 64 15.40 2.19 -6.42
N TYR A 65 15.20 1.37 -7.45
CA TYR A 65 14.59 0.05 -7.31
C TYR A 65 15.42 -0.87 -6.41
N TYR A 66 16.75 -0.91 -6.58
CA TYR A 66 17.64 -1.67 -5.70
C TYR A 66 17.67 -1.14 -4.27
N ILE A 67 17.62 0.19 -4.08
CA ILE A 67 17.49 0.79 -2.74
C ILE A 67 16.19 0.33 -2.07
N LEU A 68 15.06 0.33 -2.78
CA LEU A 68 13.79 -0.16 -2.25
C LEU A 68 13.88 -1.63 -1.82
N ILE A 69 14.52 -2.49 -2.62
CA ILE A 69 14.80 -3.88 -2.23
C ILE A 69 15.58 -3.93 -0.92
N LYS A 70 16.72 -3.22 -0.84
CA LYS A 70 17.58 -3.21 0.36
C LYS A 70 16.81 -2.72 1.61
N LEU A 71 15.97 -1.69 1.47
CA LEU A 71 15.12 -1.18 2.55
C LEU A 71 14.05 -2.19 2.98
N SER A 72 13.31 -2.77 2.01
CA SER A 72 12.27 -3.79 2.24
C SER A 72 12.83 -5.01 2.97
N ILE A 73 14.05 -5.36 2.61
CA ILE A 73 14.83 -6.39 3.24
C ILE A 73 15.11 -5.99 4.72
N ILE A 74 15.78 -4.86 4.99
CA ILE A 74 16.12 -4.40 6.35
C ILE A 74 14.90 -4.33 7.26
N ALA A 75 13.80 -3.76 6.76
CA ALA A 75 12.53 -3.64 7.45
C ALA A 75 12.02 -4.98 8.01
N ARG A 76 12.14 -6.06 7.23
CA ARG A 76 11.74 -7.41 7.65
C ARG A 76 12.68 -8.01 8.68
N ILE A 77 13.99 -7.74 8.62
CA ILE A 77 14.90 -8.14 9.70
C ILE A 77 14.54 -7.42 10.99
N ASP A 78 14.26 -6.12 10.94
CA ASP A 78 13.87 -5.37 12.13
C ASP A 78 12.59 -5.93 12.75
N LEU A 79 11.62 -6.37 11.94
CA LEU A 79 10.45 -7.10 12.42
C LEU A 79 10.82 -8.40 13.12
N ILE A 80 11.66 -9.25 12.51
CA ILE A 80 12.13 -10.52 13.11
C ILE A 80 12.84 -10.26 14.44
N MET A 81 13.71 -9.26 14.49
CA MET A 81 14.43 -8.85 15.71
C MET A 81 13.45 -8.44 16.80
N VAL A 82 12.46 -7.61 16.48
CA VAL A 82 11.42 -7.18 17.41
C VAL A 82 10.63 -8.37 17.94
N MET A 83 10.20 -9.29 17.07
CA MET A 83 9.46 -10.50 17.46
C MET A 83 10.28 -11.39 18.41
N ASN A 84 11.57 -11.58 18.14
CA ASN A 84 12.46 -12.36 19.00
C ASN A 84 12.72 -11.67 20.35
N SER A 85 12.94 -10.37 20.32
CA SER A 85 13.14 -9.56 21.52
C SER A 85 11.92 -9.57 22.44
N ILE A 86 10.70 -9.49 21.90
CA ILE A 86 9.45 -9.61 22.68
C ILE A 86 9.36 -10.98 23.36
N LYS A 87 9.63 -12.08 22.63
CA LYS A 87 9.65 -13.44 23.19
C LYS A 87 10.63 -13.56 24.36
N ASN A 88 11.76 -12.87 24.27
CA ASN A 88 12.83 -12.88 25.28
C ASN A 88 12.69 -11.76 26.34
N LYS A 89 11.63 -10.95 26.29
CA LYS A 89 11.41 -9.77 27.16
C LYS A 89 12.58 -8.77 27.15
N ASP A 90 13.29 -8.66 26.02
CA ASP A 90 14.38 -7.72 25.81
C ASP A 90 13.89 -6.48 25.05
N MET A 91 14.22 -5.28 25.54
CA MET A 91 13.85 -4.01 24.88
C MET A 91 15.05 -3.25 24.32
N SER A 92 16.24 -3.86 24.30
CA SER A 92 17.49 -3.28 23.79
C SER A 92 17.42 -2.86 22.32
N PHE A 93 16.52 -3.46 21.53
CA PHE A 93 16.35 -3.19 20.10
C PHE A 93 15.82 -1.79 19.77
N ARG A 94 15.18 -1.08 20.73
CA ARG A 94 14.41 0.15 20.47
C ARG A 94 15.22 1.25 19.78
N ASN A 95 16.46 1.49 20.20
CA ASN A 95 17.31 2.53 19.61
C ASN A 95 17.73 2.16 18.18
N SER A 96 18.05 0.90 17.94
CA SER A 96 18.40 0.40 16.61
C SER A 96 17.20 0.46 15.66
N LEU A 97 16.01 0.08 16.14
CA LEU A 97 14.77 0.18 15.37
C LEU A 97 14.43 1.62 15.00
N LYS A 98 14.59 2.56 15.94
CA LYS A 98 14.39 3.99 15.67
C LYS A 98 15.35 4.49 14.59
N TYR A 99 16.64 4.16 14.67
CA TYR A 99 17.61 4.55 13.66
C TYR A 99 17.27 3.97 12.28
N SER A 100 16.95 2.67 12.19
CA SER A 100 16.49 2.05 10.94
C SER A 100 15.28 2.76 10.37
N LYS A 101 14.26 3.04 11.20
CA LYS A 101 13.06 3.76 10.79
C LYS A 101 13.39 5.14 10.23
N ASP A 102 14.24 5.91 10.93
CA ASP A 102 14.58 7.27 10.51
C ASP A 102 15.28 7.27 9.14
N VAL A 103 16.14 6.28 8.89
CA VAL A 103 16.78 6.06 7.58
C VAL A 103 15.75 5.66 6.52
N ILE A 104 14.91 4.65 6.80
CA ILE A 104 13.87 4.18 5.86
C ILE A 104 12.93 5.33 5.51
N ASP A 105 12.46 6.10 6.49
CA ASP A 105 11.58 7.25 6.27
C ASP A 105 12.22 8.32 5.38
N LEU A 106 13.46 8.69 5.67
CA LEU A 106 14.18 9.67 4.87
C LEU A 106 14.33 9.20 3.42
N SER A 107 14.77 7.94 3.24
CA SER A 107 14.98 7.35 1.93
C SER A 107 13.69 7.27 1.13
N LEU A 108 12.60 6.75 1.71
CA LEU A 108 11.30 6.65 1.04
C LEU A 108 10.76 8.03 0.67
N ARG A 109 10.90 9.05 1.54
CA ARG A 109 10.46 10.42 1.24
C ARG A 109 11.21 11.03 0.05
N ILE A 110 12.53 10.84 0.00
CA ILE A 110 13.34 11.31 -1.12
C ILE A 110 12.95 10.56 -2.40
N ILE A 111 12.80 9.24 -2.34
CA ILE A 111 12.37 8.42 -3.49
C ILE A 111 11.00 8.87 -4.01
N VAL A 112 10.00 9.08 -3.15
CA VAL A 112 8.67 9.58 -3.57
C VAL A 112 8.81 10.94 -4.26
N LYS A 113 9.61 11.85 -3.70
CA LYS A 113 9.87 13.16 -4.31
C LYS A 113 10.53 13.05 -5.68
N LEU A 114 11.49 12.13 -5.83
CA LEU A 114 12.18 11.86 -7.07
C LEU A 114 11.21 11.31 -8.12
N LEU A 115 10.52 10.21 -7.82
CA LEU A 115 9.53 9.59 -8.71
C LEU A 115 8.41 10.55 -9.11
N ASN A 116 7.89 11.35 -8.17
CA ASN A 116 6.81 12.30 -8.46
C ASN A 116 7.24 13.43 -9.43
N LYS A 117 8.53 13.77 -9.45
CA LYS A 117 9.11 14.78 -10.35
C LYS A 117 9.43 14.26 -11.75
N MET A 118 9.58 12.95 -11.92
CA MET A 118 9.86 12.35 -13.23
C MET A 118 8.73 12.62 -14.22
N ASP A 119 9.05 12.68 -15.51
CA ASP A 119 8.02 12.65 -16.52
C ASP A 119 7.22 11.33 -16.45
N SER A 120 5.91 11.40 -16.72
CA SER A 120 5.03 10.22 -16.61
C SER A 120 5.36 9.15 -17.64
N GLU A 121 5.81 9.53 -18.85
CA GLU A 121 6.19 8.58 -19.90
C GLU A 121 7.47 7.83 -19.51
N ASP A 122 8.51 8.55 -19.08
CA ASP A 122 9.77 7.97 -18.61
C ASP A 122 9.54 7.05 -17.40
N LEU A 123 8.76 7.50 -16.43
CA LEU A 123 8.43 6.72 -15.24
C LEU A 123 7.68 5.41 -15.59
N ASN A 124 6.78 5.46 -16.57
CA ASN A 124 6.07 4.26 -17.04
C ASN A 124 7.00 3.31 -17.80
N LEU A 125 7.88 3.84 -18.65
CA LEU A 125 8.86 3.08 -19.40
C LEU A 125 9.80 2.34 -18.46
N TYR A 126 10.47 3.05 -17.55
CA TYR A 126 11.44 2.45 -16.64
C TYR A 126 10.77 1.49 -15.64
N PHE A 127 9.55 1.81 -15.16
CA PHE A 127 8.81 0.86 -14.33
C PHE A 127 8.57 -0.47 -15.04
N LYS A 128 8.21 -0.45 -16.33
CA LYS A 128 7.97 -1.67 -17.11
C LYS A 128 9.24 -2.49 -17.34
N GLU A 129 10.38 -1.82 -17.47
CA GLU A 129 11.68 -2.47 -17.70
C GLU A 129 12.24 -3.14 -16.44
N TYR A 130 12.13 -2.48 -15.28
CA TYR A 130 12.75 -2.96 -14.03
C TYR A 130 11.81 -3.70 -13.08
N SER A 131 10.49 -3.60 -13.27
CA SER A 131 9.54 -4.40 -12.48
C SER A 131 9.60 -5.85 -12.95
N LEU A 132 10.57 -6.60 -12.41
CA LEU A 132 10.69 -8.04 -12.64
C LEU A 132 9.39 -8.74 -12.25
N ASN A 133 8.95 -9.68 -13.09
CA ASN A 133 7.85 -10.62 -12.83
C ASN A 133 8.26 -11.69 -11.79
N ASN A 134 8.81 -11.25 -10.66
CA ASN A 134 9.07 -12.12 -9.54
C ASN A 134 7.86 -12.08 -8.62
N ASP A 135 7.30 -13.25 -8.33
CA ASP A 135 6.14 -13.43 -7.44
C ASP A 135 6.53 -13.42 -5.95
N ASP A 136 7.70 -12.86 -5.60
CA ASP A 136 8.14 -12.73 -4.22
C ASP A 136 7.56 -11.47 -3.56
N ILE A 137 7.44 -11.51 -2.24
CA ILE A 137 6.80 -10.44 -1.46
C ILE A 137 7.55 -9.10 -1.55
N ILE A 138 8.86 -9.10 -1.72
CA ILE A 138 9.67 -7.87 -1.77
C ILE A 138 9.42 -7.18 -3.11
N SER A 139 9.50 -7.93 -4.22
CA SER A 139 9.15 -7.44 -5.54
C SER A 139 7.73 -6.91 -5.58
N HIS A 140 6.76 -7.64 -5.02
CA HIS A 140 5.37 -7.18 -4.88
C HIS A 140 5.25 -5.84 -4.13
N THR A 141 5.79 -5.74 -2.90
CA THR A 141 5.70 -4.48 -2.13
C THR A 141 6.36 -3.29 -2.85
N ASN A 142 7.45 -3.53 -3.60
CA ASN A 142 8.12 -2.49 -4.37
C ASN A 142 7.30 -2.06 -5.60
N ARG A 143 6.70 -3.01 -6.33
CA ARG A 143 5.80 -2.72 -7.45
C ARG A 143 4.58 -1.92 -6.99
N VAL A 144 3.94 -2.34 -5.89
CA VAL A 144 2.82 -1.63 -5.28
C VAL A 144 3.22 -0.22 -4.85
N PHE A 145 4.39 -0.05 -4.20
CA PHE A 145 4.93 1.26 -3.81
C PHE A 145 5.06 2.22 -5.00
N ILE A 146 5.74 1.79 -6.07
CA ILE A 146 5.97 2.66 -7.24
C ILE A 146 4.64 2.92 -7.98
N THR A 147 3.76 1.92 -8.06
CA THR A 147 2.44 2.04 -8.68
C THR A 147 1.56 3.04 -7.93
N VAL A 148 1.62 3.09 -6.60
CA VAL A 148 0.92 4.12 -5.80
C VAL A 148 1.39 5.53 -6.17
N VAL A 149 2.70 5.77 -6.29
CA VAL A 149 3.22 7.09 -6.68
C VAL A 149 2.72 7.47 -8.08
N ARG A 150 2.84 6.53 -9.03
CA ARG A 150 2.39 6.71 -10.43
C ARG A 150 0.90 7.00 -10.53
N PHE A 151 0.09 6.20 -9.84
CA PHE A 151 -1.36 6.32 -9.88
C PHE A 151 -1.84 7.62 -9.23
N ILE A 152 -1.28 8.02 -8.08
CA ILE A 152 -1.69 9.26 -7.43
C ILE A 152 -1.31 10.49 -8.27
N LYS A 153 -0.17 10.46 -8.98
CA LYS A 153 0.18 11.48 -9.96
C LYS A 153 -0.88 11.57 -11.07
N TYR A 154 -1.21 10.44 -11.70
CA TYR A 154 -2.27 10.37 -12.72
C TYR A 154 -3.64 10.81 -12.18
N TYR A 155 -3.98 10.43 -10.95
CA TYR A 155 -5.22 10.81 -10.28
C TYR A 155 -5.30 12.33 -10.12
N ASN A 156 -4.25 12.97 -9.58
CA ASN A 156 -4.20 14.42 -9.44
C ASN A 156 -4.31 15.14 -10.79
N ASP A 157 -3.60 14.66 -11.82
CA ASP A 157 -3.70 15.21 -13.18
C ASP A 157 -5.14 15.07 -13.72
N SER A 158 -5.80 13.94 -13.44
CA SER A 158 -7.21 13.72 -13.81
C SER A 158 -8.16 14.68 -13.08
N ILE A 159 -7.93 14.93 -11.79
CA ILE A 159 -8.69 15.93 -11.02
C ILE A 159 -8.54 17.32 -11.64
N HIS A 160 -7.31 17.73 -11.98
CA HIS A 160 -7.05 19.01 -12.65
C HIS A 160 -7.67 19.08 -14.06
N ASN A 161 -7.79 17.94 -14.74
CA ASN A 161 -8.47 17.79 -16.03
C ASN A 161 -9.99 17.57 -15.90
N ASN A 162 -10.61 18.04 -14.82
CA ASN A 162 -12.06 18.09 -14.61
C ASN A 162 -12.80 16.74 -14.53
N ILE A 163 -12.10 15.63 -14.24
CA ILE A 163 -12.74 14.30 -14.11
C ILE A 163 -13.89 14.30 -13.08
N VAL A 164 -13.80 15.14 -12.03
CA VAL A 164 -14.83 15.27 -11.00
C VAL A 164 -16.16 15.74 -11.58
N ILE A 165 -16.14 16.64 -12.56
CA ILE A 165 -17.36 17.13 -13.23
C ILE A 165 -18.04 15.99 -13.98
N ASP A 166 -17.27 15.16 -14.68
CA ASP A 166 -17.79 14.04 -15.45
C ASP A 166 -18.33 12.93 -14.55
N ILE A 167 -17.63 12.64 -13.45
CA ILE A 167 -18.11 11.72 -12.41
C ILE A 167 -19.44 12.24 -11.84
N ARG A 168 -19.54 13.52 -11.46
CA ARG A 168 -20.78 14.12 -10.94
C ARG A 168 -21.95 14.00 -11.92
N LYS A 169 -21.73 14.31 -13.20
CA LYS A 169 -22.76 14.18 -14.26
C LYS A 169 -23.26 12.75 -14.42
N LYS A 170 -22.35 11.77 -14.33
CA LYS A 170 -22.66 10.34 -14.52
C LYS A 170 -23.07 9.64 -13.22
N PHE A 171 -22.90 10.26 -12.04
CA PHE A 171 -23.00 9.61 -10.73
C PHE A 171 -24.31 8.88 -10.50
N GLY A 172 -25.44 9.57 -10.66
CA GLY A 172 -26.76 8.99 -10.40
C GLY A 172 -27.06 7.75 -11.26
N LYS A 173 -26.56 7.72 -12.50
CA LYS A 173 -26.80 6.63 -13.45
C LYS A 173 -25.78 5.49 -13.29
N LYS A 174 -24.51 5.81 -13.06
CA LYS A 174 -23.40 4.86 -13.10
C LYS A 174 -22.98 4.34 -11.73
N TYR A 175 -22.95 5.19 -10.71
CA TYR A 175 -22.30 4.88 -9.43
C TYR A 175 -23.27 4.71 -8.25
N ALA A 176 -24.44 5.34 -8.30
CA ALA A 176 -25.36 5.37 -7.17
C ALA A 176 -25.86 3.97 -6.73
N SER A 177 -26.01 3.00 -7.64
CA SER A 177 -26.37 1.63 -7.31
C SER A 177 -25.29 0.94 -6.46
N TYR A 178 -24.02 1.06 -6.87
CA TYR A 178 -22.89 0.46 -6.16
C TYR A 178 -22.82 0.94 -4.71
N TYR A 179 -22.91 2.25 -4.48
CA TYR A 179 -22.85 2.80 -3.12
C TYR A 179 -24.09 2.51 -2.27
N ARG A 180 -25.28 2.34 -2.86
CA ARG A 180 -26.45 1.83 -2.12
C ARG A 180 -26.21 0.41 -1.63
N SER A 181 -25.58 -0.44 -2.44
CA SER A 181 -25.20 -1.80 -2.03
C SER A 181 -24.19 -1.80 -0.88
N ILE A 182 -23.19 -0.90 -0.93
CA ILE A 182 -22.22 -0.71 0.17
C ILE A 182 -22.95 -0.31 1.45
N PHE A 183 -23.78 0.74 1.47
CA PHE A 183 -24.49 1.14 2.69
C PHE A 183 -25.43 0.05 3.22
N LYS A 184 -26.09 -0.70 2.31
CA LYS A 184 -26.94 -1.83 2.70
C LYS A 184 -26.17 -2.91 3.46
N LYS A 185 -24.91 -3.17 3.10
CA LYS A 185 -24.02 -4.13 3.81
C LYS A 185 -23.81 -3.73 5.28
N PHE A 186 -23.86 -2.44 5.59
CA PHE A 186 -23.75 -1.90 6.94
C PHE A 186 -25.11 -1.60 7.60
N ASN A 187 -26.22 -2.07 7.02
CA ASN A 187 -27.59 -1.81 7.48
C ASN A 187 -28.01 -0.33 7.47
N ILE A 188 -27.46 0.45 6.54
CA ILE A 188 -27.72 1.89 6.45
C ILE A 188 -28.67 2.17 5.29
N SER A 189 -29.83 2.72 5.61
CA SER A 189 -30.81 3.18 4.63
C SER A 189 -30.53 4.66 4.31
N LYS A 190 -29.84 4.90 3.19
CA LYS A 190 -29.50 6.26 2.74
C LYS A 190 -29.90 6.48 1.28
N ASN A 191 -30.46 7.66 1.00
CA ASN A 191 -30.67 8.10 -0.37
C ASN A 191 -29.35 8.56 -1.01
N VAL A 192 -28.85 7.79 -1.96
CA VAL A 192 -27.63 8.09 -2.70
C VAL A 192 -27.98 8.51 -4.11
N SER A 193 -27.79 9.79 -4.42
CA SER A 193 -28.08 10.35 -5.75
C SER A 193 -26.99 11.26 -6.30
N LYS A 194 -26.04 11.70 -5.45
CA LYS A 194 -24.92 12.59 -5.81
C LYS A 194 -23.62 12.11 -5.17
N LEU A 195 -22.49 12.50 -5.75
CA LEU A 195 -21.15 12.14 -5.28
C LEU A 195 -20.94 12.54 -3.81
N GLU A 196 -21.40 13.71 -3.40
CA GLU A 196 -21.21 14.24 -2.05
C GLU A 196 -22.04 13.50 -0.99
N HIS A 197 -22.97 12.62 -1.38
CA HIS A 197 -23.66 11.73 -0.44
C HIS A 197 -22.78 10.55 0.00
N VAL A 198 -21.71 10.25 -0.76
CA VAL A 198 -20.84 9.08 -0.56
C VAL A 198 -19.39 9.46 -0.29
N TYR A 199 -18.88 10.49 -0.95
CA TYR A 199 -17.56 11.06 -0.70
C TYR A 199 -17.73 12.32 0.15
N LYS A 200 -17.19 12.29 1.36
CA LYS A 200 -17.22 13.47 2.24
C LYS A 200 -16.47 14.63 1.57
N HIS A 201 -17.18 15.72 1.31
CA HIS A 201 -16.69 16.89 0.55
C HIS A 201 -16.35 16.64 -0.94
N GLY A 202 -16.69 15.47 -1.48
CA GLY A 202 -16.41 15.11 -2.89
C GLY A 202 -14.98 14.58 -3.11
N LEU A 203 -14.57 14.51 -4.37
CA LEU A 203 -13.21 14.16 -4.78
C LEU A 203 -12.32 15.41 -4.82
N ARG A 204 -11.06 15.25 -4.44
CA ARG A 204 -10.04 16.30 -4.47
C ARG A 204 -8.68 15.73 -4.83
N ASP A 205 -7.76 16.60 -5.18
CA ASP A 205 -6.35 16.25 -5.29
C ASP A 205 -5.77 15.78 -3.94
N MET A 206 -4.77 14.90 -4.03
CA MET A 206 -3.96 14.45 -2.90
C MET A 206 -2.77 15.40 -2.74
N LEU A 207 -2.64 15.98 -1.55
CA LEU A 207 -1.51 16.82 -1.18
C LEU A 207 -0.22 16.00 -1.15
N PHE A 208 0.91 16.61 -1.45
CA PHE A 208 2.19 15.89 -1.54
C PHE A 208 2.56 15.11 -0.26
N ASN A 209 2.24 15.62 0.93
CA ASN A 209 2.44 14.88 2.18
C ASN A 209 1.55 13.64 2.30
N GLU A 210 0.35 13.67 1.72
CA GLU A 210 -0.56 12.51 1.68
C GLU A 210 -0.04 11.47 0.68
N ILE A 211 0.53 11.91 -0.45
CA ILE A 211 1.24 11.03 -1.41
C ILE A 211 2.38 10.29 -0.69
N ILE A 212 3.19 11.03 0.07
CA ILE A 212 4.26 10.43 0.87
C ILE A 212 3.69 9.40 1.86
N ASN A 213 2.63 9.73 2.60
CA ASN A 213 2.07 8.84 3.61
C ASN A 213 1.50 7.55 2.99
N ILE A 214 0.73 7.64 1.90
CA ILE A 214 0.20 6.45 1.22
C ILE A 214 1.32 5.61 0.61
N SER A 215 2.37 6.22 0.04
CA SER A 215 3.53 5.49 -0.46
C SER A 215 4.29 4.79 0.66
N ILE A 216 4.52 5.44 1.81
CA ILE A 216 5.11 4.76 2.98
C ILE A 216 4.21 3.60 3.43
N ALA A 217 2.89 3.80 3.51
CA ALA A 217 1.97 2.71 3.83
C ALA A 217 2.06 1.54 2.84
N ALA A 218 2.16 1.83 1.54
CA ALA A 218 2.34 0.84 0.48
C ALA A 218 3.64 0.04 0.62
N PHE A 219 4.74 0.66 1.07
CA PHE A 219 5.97 -0.07 1.38
C PHE A 219 5.80 -1.07 2.53
N TRP A 220 5.02 -0.70 3.55
CA TRP A 220 4.86 -1.48 4.79
C TRP A 220 3.67 -2.45 4.80
N HIS A 221 2.76 -2.38 3.82
CA HIS A 221 1.43 -2.98 3.92
C HIS A 221 1.44 -4.49 4.25
N ASP A 222 2.42 -5.20 3.69
CA ASP A 222 2.60 -6.64 3.84
C ASP A 222 3.90 -7.01 4.59
N ILE A 223 4.38 -6.13 5.48
CA ILE A 223 5.65 -6.35 6.19
C ILE A 223 5.66 -7.63 7.05
N ALA A 224 4.50 -8.05 7.58
CA ALA A 224 4.37 -9.25 8.39
C ALA A 224 4.50 -10.56 7.60
N ASN A 225 4.47 -10.50 6.27
CA ASN A 225 4.67 -11.64 5.39
C ASN A 225 6.19 -11.84 5.18
N VAL A 226 6.82 -12.47 6.19
CA VAL A 226 8.27 -12.70 6.26
C VAL A 226 8.69 -13.99 5.56
N PHE A 227 7.80 -14.97 5.48
CA PHE A 227 8.00 -16.22 4.76
C PHE A 227 7.19 -16.17 3.46
N ASN A 228 7.73 -16.72 2.37
CA ASN A 228 7.23 -16.61 1.00
C ASN A 228 5.91 -17.38 0.74
N ASN A 229 5.04 -17.49 1.74
CA ASN A 229 3.70 -18.06 1.60
C ASN A 229 2.72 -16.95 1.21
N TYR A 230 2.69 -16.66 -0.09
CA TYR A 230 1.81 -15.69 -0.73
C TYR A 230 0.29 -15.98 -0.53
N ASN A 231 -0.07 -17.10 0.11
CA ASN A 231 -1.41 -17.69 0.13
C ASN A 231 -2.01 -17.96 1.54
N THR A 232 -1.45 -17.43 2.64
CA THR A 232 -1.99 -17.70 3.98
C THR A 232 -2.22 -16.43 4.79
N ASP A 233 -3.47 -16.22 5.21
CA ASP A 233 -4.01 -15.25 6.19
C ASP A 233 -3.39 -13.85 6.17
N HIS A 234 -4.15 -12.89 5.63
CA HIS A 234 -3.80 -11.47 5.62
C HIS A 234 -3.51 -10.96 7.04
N ASN A 235 -2.24 -10.66 7.32
CA ASN A 235 -1.73 -10.26 8.63
C ASN A 235 -1.84 -8.74 8.86
N THR A 236 -2.90 -8.09 8.35
CA THR A 236 -3.07 -6.63 8.40
C THR A 236 -3.11 -6.11 9.84
N ASP A 237 -3.63 -6.88 10.78
CA ASP A 237 -3.64 -6.62 12.21
C ASP A 237 -2.22 -6.62 12.83
N LYS A 238 -1.37 -7.57 12.43
CA LYS A 238 0.03 -7.64 12.86
C LYS A 238 0.84 -6.52 12.24
N CYS A 239 0.64 -6.22 10.95
CA CYS A 239 1.25 -5.07 10.28
C CYS A 239 0.84 -3.79 11.03
N TYR A 240 -0.45 -3.54 11.20
CA TYR A 240 -0.96 -2.38 11.93
C TYR A 240 -0.35 -2.26 13.33
N SER A 241 -0.36 -3.34 14.11
CA SER A 241 0.20 -3.37 15.46
C SER A 241 1.70 -3.04 15.47
N TYR A 242 2.44 -3.59 14.50
CA TYR A 242 3.86 -3.30 14.34
C TYR A 242 4.11 -1.82 14.02
N LEU A 243 3.42 -1.28 13.02
CA LEU A 243 3.56 0.11 12.61
C LEU A 243 3.13 1.08 13.73
N LYS A 244 2.02 0.80 14.42
CA LYS A 244 1.44 1.70 15.43
C LYS A 244 2.24 1.68 16.73
N HIS A 245 2.65 0.50 17.22
CA HIS A 245 3.20 0.36 18.56
C HIS A 245 4.73 0.28 18.61
N PHE A 246 5.37 -0.29 17.58
CA PHE A 246 6.82 -0.48 17.55
C PHE A 246 7.52 0.58 16.70
N ILE A 247 7.08 0.75 15.44
CA ILE A 247 7.63 1.79 14.56
C ILE A 247 7.12 3.18 14.94
N ARG A 248 5.88 3.27 15.47
CA ARG A 248 5.22 4.51 15.90
C ARG A 248 4.96 5.49 14.75
N TYR A 249 4.44 4.96 13.64
CA TYR A 249 3.90 5.81 12.59
C TYR A 249 2.62 6.54 13.03
N ASN A 250 2.29 7.61 12.29
CA ASN A 250 1.02 8.31 12.46
C ASN A 250 -0.17 7.45 11.99
N ASP A 251 -1.37 7.95 12.27
CA ASP A 251 -2.61 7.25 11.91
C ASP A 251 -2.83 7.17 10.41
N ASP A 252 -2.45 8.19 9.62
CA ASP A 252 -2.51 8.13 8.16
C ASP A 252 -1.84 6.89 7.58
N ILE A 253 -0.60 6.62 7.99
CA ILE A 253 0.18 5.48 7.49
C ILE A 253 -0.34 4.18 8.08
N SER A 254 -0.46 4.11 9.41
CA SER A 254 -0.81 2.86 10.09
C SER A 254 -2.23 2.39 9.78
N LEU A 255 -3.22 3.29 9.70
CA LEU A 255 -4.58 2.92 9.31
C LEU A 255 -4.69 2.57 7.83
N THR A 256 -3.94 3.23 6.94
CA THR A 256 -3.91 2.81 5.53
C THR A 256 -3.49 1.34 5.42
N VAL A 257 -2.46 0.92 6.16
CA VAL A 257 -2.03 -0.48 6.24
C VAL A 257 -3.10 -1.36 6.91
N ALA A 258 -3.76 -0.89 7.96
CA ALA A 258 -4.76 -1.69 8.66
C ALA A 258 -6.02 -1.96 7.82
N LEU A 259 -6.32 -1.07 6.85
CA LEU A 259 -7.58 -1.00 6.13
C LEU A 259 -7.51 -1.40 4.65
N HIS A 260 -6.34 -1.75 4.11
CA HIS A 260 -6.20 -2.03 2.67
C HIS A 260 -6.79 -3.38 2.22
N ASN A 261 -7.22 -4.24 3.15
CA ASN A 261 -7.90 -5.50 2.88
C ASN A 261 -9.32 -5.52 3.48
N GLU A 262 -9.99 -4.37 3.58
CA GLU A 262 -11.36 -4.29 4.12
C GLU A 262 -12.42 -4.77 3.13
N TYR A 263 -12.22 -4.45 1.86
CA TYR A 263 -13.13 -4.76 0.76
C TYR A 263 -14.60 -4.44 1.10
N TYR A 264 -14.85 -3.25 1.66
CA TYR A 264 -16.18 -2.79 2.14
C TYR A 264 -16.89 -3.81 3.05
N GLY A 265 -16.14 -4.45 3.96
CA GLY A 265 -16.66 -5.42 4.92
C GLY A 265 -16.79 -6.85 4.37
N TYR A 266 -16.14 -7.15 3.24
CA TYR A 266 -15.98 -8.49 2.69
C TYR A 266 -14.57 -9.07 2.90
N GLY A 267 -13.64 -8.25 3.39
CA GLY A 267 -12.27 -8.63 3.63
C GLY A 267 -11.94 -8.95 5.09
N SER A 268 -10.67 -8.86 5.41
CA SER A 268 -10.09 -9.21 6.72
C SER A 268 -9.26 -8.06 7.32
N GLY A 269 -9.56 -6.82 6.98
CA GLY A 269 -8.99 -5.66 7.65
C GLY A 269 -9.54 -5.46 9.08
N VAL A 270 -9.05 -4.43 9.77
CA VAL A 270 -9.38 -4.15 11.19
C VAL A 270 -10.72 -3.43 11.42
N PHE A 271 -11.26 -2.69 10.45
CA PHE A 271 -12.46 -1.86 10.58
C PHE A 271 -13.68 -2.69 10.90
N LEU A 272 -13.94 -3.79 10.17
CA LEU A 272 -15.14 -4.59 10.41
C LEU A 272 -15.18 -5.16 11.84
N ASN A 273 -14.02 -5.58 12.36
CA ASN A 273 -13.89 -6.05 13.74
C ASN A 273 -14.17 -4.93 14.75
N TYR A 274 -13.67 -3.72 14.49
CA TYR A 274 -13.91 -2.56 15.34
C TYR A 274 -15.38 -2.10 15.27
N TYR A 275 -15.97 -2.06 14.07
CA TYR A 275 -17.36 -1.72 13.82
C TYR A 275 -18.33 -2.64 14.55
N ASN A 276 -18.15 -3.96 14.41
CA ASN A 276 -18.98 -4.95 15.09
C ASN A 276 -18.88 -4.82 16.62
N THR A 277 -17.69 -4.48 17.14
CA THR A 277 -17.49 -4.25 18.58
C THR A 277 -18.33 -3.06 19.06
N VAL A 278 -18.29 -1.94 18.34
CA VAL A 278 -19.02 -0.72 18.72
C VAL A 278 -20.54 -0.91 18.62
N ILE A 279 -21.04 -1.53 17.55
CA ILE A 279 -22.45 -1.89 17.42
C ILE A 279 -22.93 -2.73 18.61
N ASN A 280 -22.19 -3.78 18.94
CA ASN A 280 -22.57 -4.70 20.01
C ASN A 280 -22.54 -4.03 21.39
N SER A 281 -21.80 -2.94 21.54
CA SER A 281 -21.77 -2.12 22.76
C SER A 281 -22.86 -1.04 22.84
N ASN A 282 -23.79 -0.96 21.88
CA ASN A 282 -24.76 0.14 21.73
C ASN A 282 -24.10 1.52 21.67
N GLY A 283 -22.92 1.61 21.05
CA GLY A 283 -22.25 2.89 20.84
C GLY A 283 -23.01 3.76 19.84
N ASP A 284 -23.07 5.06 20.07
CA ASP A 284 -23.56 6.02 19.09
C ASP A 284 -22.51 6.17 17.96
N TYR A 285 -22.92 5.88 16.73
CA TYR A 285 -22.15 6.15 15.52
C TYR A 285 -23.06 6.68 14.42
N ASN A 286 -22.51 7.47 13.50
CA ASN A 286 -23.26 7.99 12.37
C ASN A 286 -22.47 7.81 11.07
N LEU A 287 -22.67 6.66 10.44
CA LEU A 287 -21.97 6.32 9.22
C LEU A 287 -22.65 6.96 8.01
N ASP A 288 -22.19 8.17 7.70
CA ASP A 288 -22.75 9.00 6.66
C ASP A 288 -22.08 8.76 5.30
N TYR A 289 -20.78 8.51 5.27
CA TYR A 289 -20.01 8.49 4.03
C TYR A 289 -19.49 7.09 3.73
N ALA A 290 -19.28 6.80 2.44
CA ALA A 290 -18.57 5.60 2.02
C ALA A 290 -17.05 5.82 2.09
N VAL A 291 -16.61 7.02 1.70
CA VAL A 291 -15.20 7.39 1.59
C VAL A 291 -14.96 8.77 2.20
N SER A 292 -13.90 8.91 2.98
CA SER A 292 -13.36 10.20 3.45
C SER A 292 -11.86 10.27 3.22
N PHE A 293 -11.36 11.49 3.04
CA PHE A 293 -9.93 11.77 3.01
C PHE A 293 -9.36 12.11 4.41
N ASP A 294 -10.17 12.06 5.47
CA ASP A 294 -9.71 12.20 6.86
C ASP A 294 -9.84 10.86 7.58
N TYR A 295 -8.72 10.31 8.04
CA TYR A 295 -8.69 9.03 8.75
C TYR A 295 -9.55 9.04 10.03
N ASN A 296 -9.75 10.22 10.64
CA ASN A 296 -10.58 10.35 11.84
C ASN A 296 -12.05 9.99 11.56
N ASP A 297 -12.52 10.18 10.32
CA ASP A 297 -13.88 9.79 9.97
C ASP A 297 -14.05 8.27 9.96
N THR A 298 -13.04 7.51 9.62
CA THR A 298 -13.09 6.05 9.71
C THR A 298 -12.98 5.58 11.16
N LEU A 299 -12.08 6.19 11.96
CA LEU A 299 -11.97 5.88 13.39
C LEU A 299 -13.25 6.18 14.18
N LYS A 300 -13.98 7.23 13.81
CA LYS A 300 -15.24 7.65 14.45
C LYS A 300 -16.48 7.06 13.79
N PHE A 301 -16.31 6.19 12.80
CA PHE A 301 -17.40 5.60 12.01
C PHE A 301 -18.32 6.62 11.32
N ASN A 302 -17.78 7.78 10.95
CA ASN A 302 -18.44 8.73 10.04
C ASN A 302 -18.35 8.26 8.57
N SER A 303 -17.33 7.45 8.25
CA SER A 303 -17.10 6.90 6.92
C SER A 303 -16.77 5.41 6.98
N VAL A 304 -17.29 4.62 6.03
CA VAL A 304 -16.92 3.19 5.89
C VAL A 304 -15.43 3.02 5.63
N SER A 305 -14.81 3.96 4.92
CA SER A 305 -13.43 3.80 4.47
C SER A 305 -12.67 5.12 4.40
N TYR A 306 -11.35 4.96 4.34
CA TYR A 306 -10.36 6.01 4.19
C TYR A 306 -9.81 5.98 2.76
N PHE A 307 -9.82 7.11 2.06
CA PHE A 307 -9.48 7.18 0.63
C PHE A 307 -8.10 6.56 0.32
N PRO A 308 -7.01 6.87 1.04
CA PRO A 308 -5.72 6.23 0.81
C PRO A 308 -5.73 4.71 0.95
N SER A 309 -6.53 4.15 1.88
CA SER A 309 -6.61 2.69 2.01
C SER A 309 -7.33 2.04 0.83
N LYS A 310 -8.33 2.72 0.25
CA LYS A 310 -9.04 2.24 -0.95
C LYS A 310 -8.18 2.30 -2.21
N VAL A 311 -7.32 3.31 -2.32
CA VAL A 311 -6.32 3.36 -3.39
C VAL A 311 -5.34 2.18 -3.25
N LEU A 312 -4.81 1.95 -2.04
CA LEU A 312 -3.88 0.83 -1.81
C LEU A 312 -4.56 -0.53 -2.03
N GLU A 313 -5.81 -0.72 -1.59
CA GLU A 313 -6.61 -1.93 -1.80
C GLU A 313 -6.73 -2.32 -3.28
N ILE A 314 -7.02 -1.34 -4.15
CA ILE A 314 -7.18 -1.59 -5.59
C ILE A 314 -5.83 -1.92 -6.25
N ILE A 315 -4.76 -1.21 -5.88
CA ILE A 315 -3.43 -1.43 -6.45
C ILE A 315 -2.86 -2.78 -6.00
N ASP A 316 -3.00 -3.10 -4.72
CA ASP A 316 -2.57 -4.39 -4.15
C ASP A 316 -3.32 -5.55 -4.83
N LEU A 317 -4.66 -5.45 -4.91
CA LEU A 317 -5.47 -6.45 -5.61
C LEU A 317 -5.04 -6.62 -7.08
N PHE A 318 -4.80 -5.51 -7.79
CA PHE A 318 -4.37 -5.56 -9.17
C PHE A 318 -3.02 -6.27 -9.32
N ASP A 319 -2.00 -5.90 -8.54
CA ASP A 319 -0.67 -6.53 -8.63
C ASP A 319 -0.74 -8.03 -8.33
N ARG A 320 -1.56 -8.46 -7.36
CA ARG A 320 -1.74 -9.89 -7.00
C ARG A 320 -2.40 -10.70 -8.10
N VAL A 321 -3.38 -10.13 -8.82
CA VAL A 321 -4.12 -10.85 -9.87
C VAL A 321 -3.37 -10.80 -11.22
N ASN A 322 -2.54 -9.79 -11.44
CA ASN A 322 -1.91 -9.51 -12.74
C ASN A 322 -0.68 -10.41 -13.06
N SER A 323 -0.56 -11.60 -12.50
CA SER A 323 0.66 -12.42 -12.59
C SER A 323 0.87 -13.13 -13.94
N SER A 324 -0.09 -13.11 -14.87
CA SER A 324 0.09 -13.69 -16.23
C SER A 324 -0.97 -13.33 -17.29
N SER A 325 -2.06 -12.66 -16.91
CA SER A 325 -3.11 -12.22 -17.83
C SER A 325 -2.79 -10.87 -18.48
N SER A 326 -3.42 -10.57 -19.62
CA SER A 326 -3.43 -9.21 -20.14
C SER A 326 -4.08 -8.26 -19.13
N ILE A 327 -3.64 -6.99 -19.10
CA ILE A 327 -4.20 -5.96 -18.22
C ILE A 327 -5.73 -5.91 -18.34
N ASP A 328 -6.26 -5.94 -19.57
CA ASP A 328 -7.71 -5.90 -19.81
C ASP A 328 -8.44 -7.11 -19.19
N ASN A 329 -7.86 -8.31 -19.26
CA ASN A 329 -8.43 -9.50 -18.61
C ASN A 329 -8.38 -9.39 -17.09
N THR A 330 -7.30 -8.86 -16.53
CA THR A 330 -7.15 -8.59 -15.10
C THR A 330 -8.23 -7.60 -14.63
N LEU A 331 -8.45 -6.52 -15.36
CA LEU A 331 -9.48 -5.52 -15.05
C LEU A 331 -10.90 -6.07 -15.16
N LEU A 332 -11.17 -6.89 -16.19
CA LEU A 332 -12.45 -7.58 -16.33
C LEU A 332 -12.71 -8.53 -15.15
N PHE A 333 -11.70 -9.33 -14.79
CA PHE A 333 -11.80 -10.22 -13.63
C PHE A 333 -12.12 -9.45 -12.34
N ILE A 334 -11.42 -8.33 -12.09
CA ILE A 334 -11.67 -7.51 -10.90
C ILE A 334 -13.08 -6.92 -10.95
N ARG A 335 -13.52 -6.37 -12.08
CA ARG A 335 -14.87 -5.81 -12.23
C ARG A 335 -15.95 -6.85 -11.94
N GLU A 336 -15.87 -8.02 -12.54
CA GLU A 336 -16.87 -9.08 -12.36
C GLU A 336 -16.93 -9.58 -10.91
N ASN A 337 -15.77 -9.78 -10.26
CA ASN A 337 -15.69 -10.42 -8.94
C ASN A 337 -15.76 -9.45 -7.75
N TYR A 338 -15.41 -8.18 -7.95
CA TYR A 338 -15.31 -7.18 -6.88
C TYR A 338 -16.23 -5.96 -7.05
N LEU A 339 -16.98 -5.86 -8.15
CA LEU A 339 -18.02 -4.84 -8.34
C LEU A 339 -19.38 -5.42 -8.70
N ASP A 340 -19.46 -6.27 -9.72
CA ASP A 340 -20.75 -6.67 -10.30
C ASP A 340 -21.46 -7.76 -9.50
N ARG A 341 -20.73 -8.78 -9.03
CA ARG A 341 -21.29 -9.81 -8.13
C ARG A 341 -21.59 -9.25 -6.75
N GLU A 342 -20.60 -8.57 -6.17
CA GLU A 342 -20.67 -7.90 -4.88
C GLU A 342 -19.76 -6.67 -4.93
N VAL A 343 -20.19 -5.57 -4.31
CA VAL A 343 -19.44 -4.32 -4.32
C VAL A 343 -18.40 -4.31 -3.21
N LYS A 344 -17.19 -4.77 -3.54
CA LYS A 344 -16.08 -4.97 -2.61
C LYS A 344 -15.06 -3.83 -2.64
N ILE A 345 -14.81 -3.26 -3.81
CA ILE A 345 -13.88 -2.14 -3.99
C ILE A 345 -14.62 -0.85 -4.36
N ASP A 346 -13.94 0.29 -4.27
CA ASP A 346 -14.53 1.57 -4.67
C ASP A 346 -14.69 1.67 -6.20
N PRO A 347 -15.92 1.82 -6.71
CA PRO A 347 -16.17 1.81 -8.16
C PRO A 347 -15.61 3.04 -8.87
N ILE A 348 -15.50 4.19 -8.18
CA ILE A 348 -14.98 5.41 -8.78
C ILE A 348 -13.45 5.33 -8.87
N ILE A 349 -12.77 4.99 -7.77
CA ILE A 349 -11.31 4.82 -7.76
C ILE A 349 -10.92 3.72 -8.74
N PHE A 350 -11.67 2.60 -8.80
CA PHE A 350 -11.38 1.51 -9.73
C PHE A 350 -11.49 1.93 -11.20
N ASP A 351 -12.49 2.73 -11.57
CA ASP A 351 -12.60 3.24 -12.94
C ASP A 351 -11.45 4.19 -13.29
N ILE A 352 -11.02 5.04 -12.34
CA ILE A 352 -9.89 5.95 -12.54
C ILE A 352 -8.60 5.14 -12.68
N PHE A 353 -8.41 4.13 -11.84
CA PHE A 353 -7.29 3.20 -11.91
C PHE A 353 -7.27 2.40 -13.22
N SER A 354 -8.43 1.91 -13.67
CA SER A 354 -8.57 1.20 -14.95
C SER A 354 -8.10 2.07 -16.12
N SER A 355 -8.40 3.38 -16.06
CA SER A 355 -7.96 4.35 -17.07
C SER A 355 -6.48 4.69 -17.00
N PHE A 356 -5.87 4.49 -15.84
CA PHE A 356 -4.43 4.66 -15.64
C PHE A 356 -3.63 3.48 -16.20
N VAL A 357 -4.09 2.24 -16.02
CA VAL A 357 -3.34 1.05 -16.46
C VAL A 357 -3.69 0.58 -17.87
N SER A 358 -4.83 0.97 -18.44
CA SER A 358 -5.26 0.56 -19.79
C SER A 358 -5.64 1.76 -20.66
N ASP A 359 -4.93 1.93 -21.77
CA ASP A 359 -5.23 2.93 -22.80
C ASP A 359 -6.59 2.71 -23.48
N ASN A 360 -7.11 1.47 -23.43
CA ASN A 360 -8.38 1.06 -24.03
C ASN A 360 -9.59 1.51 -23.18
N ILE A 361 -9.39 1.79 -21.89
CA ILE A 361 -10.45 2.15 -20.95
C ILE A 361 -10.26 3.60 -20.57
N LYS A 362 -10.67 4.55 -21.41
CA LYS A 362 -10.70 5.95 -21.00
C LYS A 362 -12.04 6.25 -20.32
N LEU A 363 -12.00 6.71 -19.07
CA LEU A 363 -13.16 7.31 -18.37
C LEU A 363 -13.81 8.45 -19.19
N ILE A 364 -13.04 8.98 -20.15
CA ILE A 364 -13.42 9.97 -21.15
C ILE A 364 -13.50 9.29 -22.52
N ALA A 365 -14.72 8.98 -22.92
CA ALA A 365 -15.20 9.08 -24.31
C ALA A 365 -16.35 10.09 -24.32
#